data_AF-A0A6C1BU90-F1
#
_entry.id   AF-A0A6C1BU90-F1
#
_cell.length_a   1.000
_cell.length_b   1.000
_cell.length_c   1.000
_cell.angle_alpha   90.00
_cell.angle_beta   90.00
_cell.angle_gamma   90.00
#
_symmetry.space_group_name_H-M   'P 1'
#
loop_
_entity.id
_entity.type
_entity.pdbx_description
1 polymer ?
#
loop_
_entity_poly.entity_id
_entity_poly.type
_entity_poly.pdbx_seq_one_letter_code
_entity_poly.pdbx_strand_id
1 'polypeptide(L)'
;MPLVSMLWGSQEGHSFYPQKIFWLLENPHPHWVETVKDNLKLDFRESGFRQFVSLSSKHLITDAMLMFGLEYALERERLIESLNPIRLTVRVKPGSFLGISHHFLGAPFEIENDEVLREFLYTSRRLLEEGGFGLSVVVISYSPFVEDIILENLEKIRGLNYRFHGARL
;
A
#
# COMPACT_ATOMS: atom_id res chain seq x y z
N MET A 1 -10.06 8.42 12.38
CA MET A 1 -9.33 7.65 13.41
C MET A 1 -8.36 6.70 12.72
N PRO A 2 -7.12 6.53 13.19
CA PRO A 2 -6.22 5.51 12.66
C PRO A 2 -6.73 4.11 13.02
N LEU A 3 -6.80 3.23 12.03
CA LEU A 3 -7.15 1.81 12.17
C LEU A 3 -5.88 0.96 12.29
N VAL A 4 -4.87 1.26 11.47
CA VAL A 4 -3.60 0.52 11.41
C VAL A 4 -2.45 1.49 11.13
N SER A 5 -1.30 1.26 11.75
CA SER A 5 -0.01 1.80 11.30
C SER A 5 0.80 0.68 10.67
N MET A 6 1.40 0.95 9.52
CA MET A 6 2.30 0.03 8.83
C MET A 6 3.63 0.72 8.59
N LEU A 7 4.73 0.14 9.07
CA LEU A 7 6.08 0.64 8.89
C LEU A 7 6.84 -0.29 7.96
N TRP A 8 7.49 0.26 6.96
CA TRP A 8 8.40 -0.48 6.07
C TRP A 8 9.83 -0.11 6.38
N GLY A 9 10.72 -1.09 6.44
CA GLY A 9 12.11 -0.83 6.82
C GLY A 9 13.00 -2.06 6.77
N SER A 10 14.23 -1.88 7.24
CA SER A 10 15.20 -2.98 7.41
C SER A 10 15.18 -3.47 8.86
N GLN A 11 15.32 -4.78 9.02
CA GLN A 11 15.51 -5.43 10.32
C GLN A 11 16.97 -5.87 10.44
N GLU A 12 17.68 -5.37 11.46
CA GLU A 12 19.05 -5.80 11.77
C GLU A 12 19.10 -6.28 13.23
N GLY A 13 19.25 -7.59 13.42
CA GLY A 13 19.16 -8.21 14.74
C GLY A 13 17.80 -7.92 15.40
N HIS A 14 17.82 -7.28 16.57
CA HIS A 14 16.61 -6.88 17.30
C HIS A 14 16.09 -5.49 16.92
N SER A 15 16.86 -4.69 16.18
CA SER A 15 16.52 -3.32 15.82
C SER A 15 15.77 -3.25 14.48
N PHE A 16 14.77 -2.38 14.41
CA PHE A 16 14.03 -2.07 13.19
C PHE A 16 14.26 -0.62 12.78
N TYR A 17 14.64 -0.41 11.52
CA TYR A 17 14.95 0.91 10.96
C TYR A 17 13.87 1.30 9.95
N PRO A 18 12.83 2.07 10.36
CA PRO A 18 11.74 2.45 9.47
C PRO A 18 12.25 3.42 8.40
N GLN A 19 11.89 3.14 7.15
CA GLN A 19 12.08 4.00 5.98
C GLN A 19 10.81 4.75 5.62
N LYS A 20 9.64 4.09 5.76
CA LYS A 20 8.32 4.63 5.44
C LYS A 20 7.32 4.29 6.54
N ILE A 21 6.39 5.20 6.81
CA ILE A 21 5.32 5.02 7.79
C ILE A 21 3.98 5.32 7.14
N PHE A 22 3.06 4.36 7.19
CA PHE A 22 1.73 4.45 6.61
C PHE A 22 0.66 4.33 7.68
N TRP A 23 -0.43 5.05 7.48
CA TRP A 23 -1.59 5.06 8.35
C TRP A 23 -2.82 4.71 7.54
N LEU A 24 -3.54 3.67 7.94
CA LEU A 24 -4.89 3.40 7.45
C LEU A 24 -5.86 4.21 8.30
N LEU A 25 -6.51 5.21 7.71
CA LEU A 25 -7.43 6.10 8.41
C LEU A 25 -8.88 5.80 8.02
N GLU A 26 -9.76 5.63 8.98
CA GLU A 26 -11.19 5.32 8.76
C GLU A 26 -11.99 6.47 8.12
N ASN A 27 -11.65 7.71 8.44
CA ASN A 27 -12.45 8.90 8.12
C ASN A 27 -11.64 9.90 7.27
N PRO A 28 -12.24 10.56 6.26
CA PRO A 28 -13.66 10.52 5.87
C PRO A 28 -14.10 9.20 5.21
N HIS A 29 -13.16 8.43 4.66
CA HIS A 29 -13.33 7.04 4.24
C HIS A 29 -12.00 6.30 4.42
N PRO A 30 -11.98 4.96 4.47
CA PRO A 30 -10.73 4.21 4.60
C PRO A 30 -9.72 4.62 3.53
N HIS A 31 -8.53 5.02 3.97
CA HIS A 31 -7.44 5.36 3.07
C HIS A 31 -6.06 5.20 3.72
N TRP A 32 -5.07 4.82 2.91
CA TRP A 32 -3.67 4.86 3.31
C TRP A 32 -3.11 6.27 3.16
N VAL A 33 -2.34 6.71 4.15
CA VAL A 33 -1.59 7.97 4.17
C VAL A 33 -0.13 7.69 4.54
N GLU A 34 0.79 8.18 3.72
CA GLU A 34 2.24 8.10 3.99
C GLU A 34 2.71 9.29 4.85
N THR A 35 3.60 9.04 5.82
CA THR A 35 4.25 10.07 6.63
C THR A 35 5.76 9.88 6.66
N VAL A 36 6.52 10.97 6.75
CA VAL A 36 8.00 10.96 6.79
C VAL A 36 8.49 10.95 8.24
N LYS A 37 9.60 10.24 8.48
CA LYS A 37 10.21 9.95 9.80
C LYS A 37 10.38 11.16 10.73
N ASP A 38 10.62 12.36 10.21
CA ASP A 38 10.88 13.55 11.01
C ASP A 38 9.61 14.17 11.64
N ASN A 39 8.43 13.75 11.19
CA ASN A 39 7.14 14.21 11.71
C ASN A 39 6.35 13.07 12.35
N LEU A 40 6.89 12.42 13.40
CA LEU A 40 6.11 11.49 14.24
C LEU A 40 4.88 12.12 14.92
N LYS A 41 4.69 13.43 14.76
CA LYS A 41 3.41 14.10 15.04
C LYS A 41 2.46 13.78 13.89
N LEU A 42 1.21 13.44 14.21
CA LEU A 42 0.07 13.45 13.26
C LEU A 42 -0.25 14.90 12.83
N ASP A 43 0.77 15.66 12.43
CA ASP A 43 0.60 16.92 11.75
C ASP A 43 0.38 16.54 10.29
N PHE A 44 -0.89 16.40 9.90
CA PHE A 44 -1.34 16.03 8.56
C PHE A 44 -0.99 17.07 7.48
N ARG A 45 0.04 17.89 7.72
CA ARG A 45 0.66 18.76 6.72
C ARG A 45 1.43 17.91 5.72
N GLU A 46 0.63 17.35 4.81
CA GLU A 46 0.92 17.12 3.41
C GLU A 46 2.34 16.64 3.09
N SER A 47 2.61 15.37 3.32
CA SER A 47 3.36 14.60 2.32
C SER A 47 2.53 14.43 1.02
N GLY A 48 1.20 14.64 1.08
CA GLY A 48 0.35 14.94 -0.07
C GLY A 48 -0.35 13.77 -0.76
N PHE A 49 -0.13 12.52 -0.32
CA PHE A 49 -0.64 11.34 -1.02
C PHE A 49 -1.62 10.50 -0.19
N ARG A 50 -2.77 10.18 -0.80
CA ARG A 50 -3.84 9.37 -0.23
C ARG A 50 -4.23 8.28 -1.20
N GLN A 51 -4.39 7.06 -0.71
CA GLN A 51 -4.98 5.96 -1.46
C GLN A 51 -6.31 5.58 -0.84
N PHE A 52 -7.42 5.82 -1.54
CA PHE A 52 -8.71 5.32 -1.09
C PHE A 52 -8.73 3.80 -1.20
N VAL A 53 -9.29 3.14 -0.19
CA VAL A 53 -9.37 1.68 -0.15
C VAL A 53 -10.74 1.26 0.36
N SER A 54 -11.20 0.09 -0.08
CA SER A 54 -12.30 -0.58 0.60
C SER A 54 -11.74 -1.52 1.67
N LEU A 55 -12.28 -1.45 2.89
CA LEU A 55 -11.97 -2.45 3.93
C LEU A 55 -12.53 -3.84 3.60
N SER A 56 -13.32 -3.98 2.54
CA SER A 56 -13.71 -5.30 1.99
C SER A 56 -12.72 -5.84 0.95
N SER A 57 -11.72 -5.05 0.55
CA SER A 57 -10.75 -5.48 -0.46
C SER A 57 -9.81 -6.55 0.10
N LYS A 58 -9.74 -7.69 -0.59
CA LYS A 58 -8.81 -8.77 -0.28
C LYS A 58 -7.34 -8.45 -0.60
N HIS A 59 -7.06 -7.27 -1.18
CA HIS A 59 -5.74 -6.82 -1.61
C HIS A 59 -5.33 -5.49 -0.95
N LEU A 60 -5.92 -5.15 0.20
CA LEU A 60 -5.66 -3.94 0.98
C LEU A 60 -4.17 -3.59 1.18
N ILE A 61 -3.30 -4.59 1.48
CA ILE A 61 -1.85 -4.35 1.67
C ILE A 61 -1.12 -4.38 0.32
N THR A 62 -1.46 -5.31 -0.56
CA THR A 62 -0.91 -5.41 -1.91
C THR A 62 -1.09 -4.09 -2.66
N ASP A 63 -2.27 -3.48 -2.58
CA ASP A 63 -2.59 -2.20 -3.20
C ASP A 63 -1.75 -1.05 -2.63
N ALA A 64 -1.48 -1.06 -1.31
CA ALA A 64 -0.59 -0.09 -0.69
C ALA A 64 0.86 -0.24 -1.18
N MET A 65 1.34 -1.47 -1.29
CA MET A 65 2.69 -1.74 -1.82
C MET A 65 2.82 -1.41 -3.30
N LEU A 66 1.80 -1.68 -4.13
CA LEU A 66 1.78 -1.26 -5.53
C LEU A 66 1.80 0.26 -5.68
N MET A 67 1.08 0.98 -4.81
CA MET A 67 0.99 2.44 -4.88
C MET A 67 2.23 3.14 -4.33
N PHE A 68 2.70 2.76 -3.15
CA PHE A 68 3.74 3.50 -2.42
C PHE A 68 5.09 2.80 -2.40
N GLY A 69 5.13 1.51 -2.78
CA GLY A 69 6.28 0.64 -2.56
C GLY A 69 6.85 0.01 -3.82
N LEU A 70 6.43 0.44 -5.01
CA LEU A 70 6.87 -0.19 -6.26
C LEU A 70 8.40 -0.25 -6.40
N GLU A 71 9.12 0.73 -5.86
CA GLU A 71 10.58 0.76 -5.84
C GLU A 71 11.23 -0.35 -4.99
N TYR A 72 10.51 -0.91 -4.02
CA TYR A 72 10.96 -1.99 -3.14
C TYR A 72 10.46 -3.37 -3.58
N ALA A 73 9.62 -3.46 -4.62
CA ALA A 73 9.15 -4.74 -5.13
C ALA A 73 10.31 -5.52 -5.77
N LEU A 74 10.37 -6.82 -5.51
CA LEU A 74 11.47 -7.67 -6.02
C LEU A 74 11.42 -7.82 -7.55
N GLU A 75 10.22 -7.84 -8.14
CA GLU A 75 10.00 -7.87 -9.59
C GLU A 75 9.57 -6.51 -10.16
N ARG A 76 10.19 -5.42 -9.69
CA ARG A 76 9.80 -4.04 -10.05
C ARG A 76 9.57 -3.79 -11.54
N GLU A 77 10.48 -4.23 -12.41
CA GLU A 77 10.40 -3.95 -13.85
C GLU A 77 9.16 -4.59 -14.49
N ARG A 78 8.90 -5.87 -14.18
CA ARG A 78 7.70 -6.59 -14.64
C ARG A 78 6.41 -5.95 -14.11
N LEU A 79 6.43 -5.47 -12.86
CA LEU A 79 5.30 -4.76 -12.27
C LEU A 79 5.02 -3.41 -12.97
N ILE A 80 6.06 -2.63 -13.27
CA ILE A 80 5.92 -1.37 -14.03
C ILE A 80 5.28 -1.65 -15.40
N GLU A 81 5.73 -2.69 -16.10
CA GLU A 81 5.17 -3.09 -17.38
C GLU A 81 3.69 -3.50 -17.28
N SER A 82 3.35 -4.33 -16.29
CA SER A 82 1.97 -4.78 -16.04
C SER A 82 1.03 -3.64 -15.68
N LEU A 83 1.53 -2.63 -14.98
CA LEU A 83 0.76 -1.46 -14.57
C LEU A 83 0.57 -0.46 -15.72
N ASN A 84 1.49 -0.40 -16.70
CA ASN A 84 1.46 0.61 -17.78
C ASN A 84 0.10 0.83 -18.47
N PRO A 85 -0.69 -0.20 -18.82
CA PRO A 85 -2.01 0.00 -19.44
C PRO A 85 -2.99 0.81 -18.58
N ILE A 86 -2.94 0.62 -17.26
CA ILE A 86 -3.73 1.41 -16.30
C ILE A 86 -3.21 2.85 -16.30
N ARG A 87 -1.89 3.05 -16.29
CA ARG A 87 -1.25 4.38 -16.37
C ARG A 87 -1.77 5.21 -17.54
N LEU A 88 -1.88 4.57 -18.70
CA LEU A 88 -2.19 5.24 -19.97
C LEU A 88 -3.68 5.57 -20.07
N THR A 89 -4.54 4.84 -19.37
CA THR A 89 -6.00 4.98 -19.44
C THR A 89 -6.55 5.97 -18.43
N VAL A 90 -5.96 6.04 -17.23
CA VAL A 90 -6.30 7.06 -16.24
C VAL A 90 -5.77 8.40 -16.77
N ARG A 91 -6.66 9.22 -17.36
CA ARG A 91 -6.32 10.56 -17.89
C ARG A 91 -5.60 11.37 -16.81
N VAL A 92 -4.29 11.49 -16.94
CA VAL A 92 -3.46 12.40 -16.14
C VAL A 92 -4.07 13.80 -16.28
N LYS A 93 -4.57 14.39 -15.19
CA LYS A 93 -4.85 15.82 -15.19
C LYS A 93 -3.52 16.53 -15.51
N PRO A 94 -3.45 17.38 -16.55
CA PRO A 94 -2.21 18.03 -16.93
C PRO A 94 -1.72 18.88 -15.76
N GLY A 95 -0.58 18.52 -15.18
CA GLY A 95 0.02 19.19 -14.01
C GLY A 95 0.71 18.29 -13.00
N SER A 96 0.53 16.96 -13.06
CA SER A 96 1.10 16.04 -12.07
C SER A 96 2.13 15.06 -12.68
N PHE A 97 3.26 15.62 -13.10
CA PHE A 97 4.40 14.90 -13.70
C PHE A 97 5.42 14.42 -12.66
N LEU A 98 4.99 13.73 -11.58
CA LEU A 98 5.93 13.16 -10.62
C LEU A 98 5.67 11.68 -10.39
N GLY A 99 6.48 10.86 -11.08
CA GLY A 99 6.78 9.49 -10.69
C GLY A 99 5.71 8.45 -11.01
N ILE A 100 6.18 7.29 -11.46
CA ILE A 100 5.41 6.12 -11.92
C ILE A 100 4.43 5.57 -10.86
N SER A 101 4.52 6.00 -9.59
CA SER A 101 3.76 5.51 -8.44
C SER A 101 2.56 6.35 -7.99
N HIS A 102 2.46 7.65 -8.31
CA HIS A 102 1.71 8.57 -7.43
C HIS A 102 0.27 8.95 -7.85
N HIS A 103 -0.16 8.59 -9.06
CA HIS A 103 -1.52 8.89 -9.57
C HIS A 103 -2.36 7.65 -9.89
N PHE A 104 -1.80 6.48 -9.62
CA PHE A 104 -2.27 5.24 -10.21
C PHE A 104 -3.58 4.71 -9.62
N LEU A 105 -3.87 5.03 -8.36
CA LEU A 105 -4.90 4.33 -7.57
C LEU A 105 -5.73 5.28 -6.70
N GLY A 106 -5.85 6.55 -7.11
CA GLY A 106 -6.79 7.50 -6.51
C GLY A 106 -8.26 7.18 -6.82
N ALA A 107 -8.53 6.30 -7.79
CA ALA A 107 -9.88 5.84 -8.11
C ALA A 107 -9.90 4.31 -8.30
N PRO A 108 -9.78 3.51 -7.22
CA PRO A 108 -10.02 2.06 -7.30
C PRO A 108 -11.40 1.77 -7.91
N PHE A 109 -12.39 2.62 -7.62
CA PHE A 109 -13.74 2.53 -8.18
C PHE A 109 -13.80 2.69 -9.70
N GLU A 110 -12.96 3.53 -10.31
CA GLU A 110 -12.97 3.70 -11.78
C GLU A 110 -12.31 2.50 -12.48
N ILE A 111 -11.26 1.96 -11.88
CA ILE A 111 -10.51 0.81 -12.41
C ILE A 111 -11.30 -0.49 -12.26
N GLU A 112 -11.94 -0.73 -11.11
CA GLU A 112 -12.69 -1.97 -10.86
C GLU A 112 -13.99 -2.07 -11.69
N ASN A 113 -14.51 -0.94 -12.18
CA ASN A 113 -15.67 -0.88 -13.05
C ASN A 113 -15.33 -1.07 -14.54
N ASP A 114 -14.05 -1.03 -14.92
CA ASP A 114 -13.57 -1.32 -16.27
C ASP A 114 -12.96 -2.74 -16.30
N GLU A 115 -13.57 -3.65 -17.07
CA GLU A 115 -13.14 -5.05 -17.10
C GLU A 115 -11.67 -5.21 -17.53
N VAL A 116 -11.20 -4.39 -18.46
CA VAL A 116 -9.83 -4.48 -18.98
C VAL A 116 -8.84 -3.97 -17.94
N LEU A 117 -9.10 -2.80 -17.35
CA LEU A 117 -8.21 -2.23 -16.33
C LEU A 117 -8.16 -3.10 -15.07
N ARG A 118 -9.29 -3.71 -14.71
CA ARG A 118 -9.38 -4.65 -13.60
C ARG A 118 -8.49 -5.88 -13.80
N GLU A 119 -8.44 -6.45 -15.00
CA GLU A 119 -7.54 -7.58 -15.31
C GLU A 119 -6.05 -7.21 -15.19
N PHE A 120 -5.67 -6.01 -15.65
CA PHE A 120 -4.29 -5.52 -15.45
C PHE A 120 -3.95 -5.29 -13.98
N LEU A 121 -4.92 -4.82 -13.18
CA LEU A 121 -4.72 -4.63 -11.74
C LEU A 121 -4.56 -5.97 -11.03
N TYR A 122 -5.41 -6.97 -11.34
CA TYR A 122 -5.28 -8.32 -10.81
C TYR A 122 -3.95 -8.98 -11.21
N THR A 123 -3.52 -8.80 -12.46
CA THR A 123 -2.22 -9.29 -12.92
C THR A 123 -1.09 -8.67 -12.10
N SER A 124 -1.14 -7.36 -11.85
CA SER A 124 -0.12 -6.64 -11.08
C SER A 124 -0.12 -7.06 -9.60
N ARG A 125 -1.30 -7.24 -8.99
CA ARG A 125 -1.46 -7.77 -7.63
C ARG A 125 -0.81 -9.14 -7.49
N ARG A 126 -1.13 -10.05 -8.41
CA ARG A 126 -0.56 -11.41 -8.43
C ARG A 126 0.96 -11.39 -8.60
N LEU A 127 1.48 -10.56 -9.52
CA LEU A 127 2.93 -10.42 -9.71
C LEU A 127 3.64 -9.96 -8.45
N LEU A 128 3.05 -9.02 -7.69
CA LEU A 128 3.64 -8.55 -6.43
C LEU A 128 3.53 -9.63 -5.35
N GLU A 129 2.38 -10.29 -5.22
CA GLU A 129 2.15 -11.35 -4.24
C GLU A 129 3.07 -12.56 -4.48
N GLU A 130 3.30 -12.96 -5.73
CA GLU A 130 4.20 -14.06 -6.09
C GLU A 130 5.69 -13.66 -6.04
N GLY A 131 6.01 -12.44 -6.47
CA GLY A 131 7.37 -11.92 -6.57
C GLY A 131 7.95 -11.46 -5.23
N GLY A 132 7.11 -10.98 -4.32
CA GLY A 132 7.48 -10.53 -2.98
C GLY A 132 7.94 -9.07 -2.89
N PHE A 133 8.24 -8.66 -1.66
CA PHE A 133 8.58 -7.29 -1.30
C PHE A 133 9.91 -7.24 -0.53
N GLY A 134 10.80 -6.33 -0.90
CA GLY A 134 12.18 -6.29 -0.41
C GLY A 134 12.39 -5.72 0.99
N LEU A 135 11.38 -5.08 1.58
CA LEU A 135 11.45 -4.54 2.94
C LEU A 135 10.71 -5.42 3.95
N SER A 136 11.16 -5.36 5.20
CA SER A 136 10.40 -5.92 6.32
C SER A 136 9.28 -4.98 6.73
N VAL A 137 8.16 -5.54 7.19
CA VAL A 137 6.96 -4.79 7.53
C VAL A 137 6.60 -4.97 9.00
N VAL A 138 6.39 -3.87 9.72
CA VAL A 138 5.81 -3.90 11.06
C VAL A 138 4.42 -3.30 10.99
N VAL A 139 3.43 -4.05 11.46
CA VAL A 139 2.03 -3.63 11.48
C VAL A 139 1.54 -3.53 12.91
N ILE A 140 0.91 -2.40 13.23
CA ILE A 140 0.27 -2.12 14.51
C ILE A 140 -1.20 -1.85 14.24
N SER A 141 -2.07 -2.73 14.69
CA SER A 141 -3.50 -2.55 14.63
C SER A 141 -3.99 -1.79 15.85
N TYR A 142 -4.87 -0.81 15.63
CA TYR A 142 -5.64 -0.12 16.67
C TYR A 142 -7.11 -0.56 16.67
N SER A 143 -7.51 -1.43 15.75
CA SER A 143 -8.88 -1.89 15.60
C SER A 143 -8.93 -3.41 15.42
N PRO A 144 -9.57 -4.16 16.34
CA PRO A 144 -9.69 -5.61 16.20
C PRO A 144 -10.52 -6.03 14.98
N PHE A 145 -11.33 -5.14 14.42
CA PHE A 145 -12.23 -5.45 13.31
C PHE A 145 -11.54 -5.59 11.95
N VAL A 146 -10.27 -5.17 11.84
CA VAL A 146 -9.50 -5.22 10.59
C VAL A 146 -8.32 -6.17 10.66
N GLU A 147 -8.09 -6.84 11.79
CA GLU A 147 -6.89 -7.67 11.96
C GLU A 147 -6.88 -8.87 11.03
N ASP A 148 -7.99 -9.60 10.92
CA ASP A 148 -8.10 -10.79 10.08
C ASP A 148 -7.80 -10.46 8.62
N ILE A 149 -8.38 -9.38 8.08
CA ILE A 149 -8.15 -8.98 6.69
C ILE A 149 -6.71 -8.52 6.47
N ILE A 150 -6.10 -7.86 7.44
CA ILE A 150 -4.70 -7.40 7.35
C ILE A 150 -3.75 -8.60 7.36
N LEU A 151 -3.95 -9.55 8.27
CA LEU A 151 -3.17 -10.78 8.35
C LEU A 151 -3.29 -11.60 7.08
N GLU A 152 -4.52 -11.83 6.58
CA GLU A 152 -4.76 -12.54 5.32
C GLU A 152 -4.01 -11.86 4.14
N ASN A 153 -3.94 -10.52 4.14
CA ASN A 153 -3.21 -9.79 3.11
C ASN A 153 -1.69 -9.92 3.23
N LEU A 154 -1.15 -9.88 4.45
CA LEU A 154 0.30 -10.03 4.69
C LEU A 154 0.77 -11.44 4.31
N GLU A 155 -0.02 -12.47 4.61
CA GLU A 155 0.30 -13.88 4.31
C GLU A 155 0.28 -14.21 2.82
N LYS A 156 -0.45 -13.45 1.99
CA LYS A 156 -0.48 -13.63 0.53
C LYS A 156 0.83 -13.28 -0.14
N ILE A 157 1.62 -12.38 0.45
CA ILE A 157 2.83 -11.87 -0.17
C ILE A 157 3.98 -12.81 0.14
N ARG A 158 4.45 -13.52 -0.90
CA ARG A 158 5.46 -14.56 -0.80
C ARG A 158 6.74 -14.01 -0.20
N GLY A 159 7.19 -14.65 0.87
CA GLY A 159 8.45 -14.32 1.54
C GLY A 159 8.45 -12.97 2.25
N LEU A 160 7.28 -12.34 2.45
CA LEU A 160 7.18 -11.11 3.20
C LEU A 160 7.58 -11.35 4.67
N ASN A 161 8.65 -10.68 5.11
CA ASN A 161 9.02 -10.67 6.52
C ASN A 161 8.18 -9.61 7.24
N TYR A 162 7.25 -10.02 8.10
CA TYR A 162 6.44 -9.09 8.87
C TYR A 162 6.35 -9.41 10.36
N ARG A 163 6.06 -8.38 11.16
CA ARG A 163 5.62 -8.50 12.55
C ARG A 163 4.27 -7.81 12.69
N PHE A 164 3.34 -8.47 13.37
CA PHE A 164 2.00 -7.95 13.60
C PHE A 164 1.72 -7.77 15.09
N HIS A 165 1.23 -6.59 15.47
CA HIS A 165 0.82 -6.24 16.82
C HIS A 165 -0.67 -5.89 16.80
N GLY A 166 -1.51 -6.72 17.41
CA GLY A 166 -2.95 -6.52 17.49
C GLY A 166 -3.36 -5.45 18.51
N ALA A 167 -4.60 -4.97 18.38
CA ALA A 167 -5.24 -3.98 19.26
C ALA A 167 -5.55 -4.54 20.66
N ARG A 168 -5.60 -5.87 20.80
CA ARG A 168 -5.72 -6.56 22.09
C ARG A 168 -4.32 -6.85 22.63
N LEU A 169 -3.81 -5.90 23.43
CA LEU A 169 -2.81 -6.19 24.47
C LEU A 169 -3.53 -6.72 25.71
#